data_AF-A0A7C2A275-F1
#
_entry.id   AF-A0A7C2A275-F1
#
_cell.length_a   1.000
_cell.length_b   1.000
_cell.length_c   1.000
_cell.angle_alpha   90.00
_cell.angle_beta   90.00
_cell.angle_gamma   90.00
#
_symmetry.space_group_name_H-M   'P 1'
#
loop_
_entity.id
_entity.type
_entity.pdbx_description
1 polymer ?
#
loop_
_entity_poly.entity_id
_entity_poly.type
_entity_poly.pdbx_seq_one_letter_code
_entity_poly.pdbx_strand_id
1 'polypeptide(L)'
;MLIKFFDRIAVRLILSITLVATLIASVSAYIFFERSYKMELEQNRTSLEQLVQAVSNTAAIASYLEDIVLAKEVVDGIAANDMVKAVALRAVAGSKLIASSGDMS
;
A
#
# COMPACT_ATOMS: atom_id res chain seq x y z
N MET A 1 -43.21 -30.73 -29.24
CA MET A 1 -42.63 -31.18 -27.95
C MET A 1 -41.12 -31.43 -28.10
N LEU A 2 -40.36 -30.49 -28.69
CA LEU A 2 -38.91 -30.62 -28.91
C LEU A 2 -38.10 -29.70 -27.98
N ILE A 3 -38.64 -28.52 -27.67
CA ILE A 3 -38.03 -27.50 -26.79
C ILE A 3 -37.77 -28.01 -25.36
N LYS A 4 -38.71 -28.75 -24.76
CA LYS A 4 -38.56 -29.32 -23.40
C LYS A 4 -37.43 -30.34 -23.24
N PHE A 5 -36.97 -30.95 -24.33
CA PHE A 5 -35.88 -31.93 -24.30
C PHE A 5 -34.52 -31.24 -24.32
N PHE A 6 -34.39 -30.18 -25.11
CA PHE A 6 -33.22 -29.31 -25.13
C PHE A 6 -33.05 -28.57 -23.79
N ASP A 7 -34.14 -28.17 -23.13
CA ASP A 7 -34.07 -27.55 -21.81
C ASP A 7 -33.34 -28.42 -20.78
N ARG A 8 -33.57 -29.73 -20.73
CA ARG A 8 -32.91 -30.61 -19.75
C ARG A 8 -31.41 -30.79 -20.01
N ILE A 9 -31.00 -30.84 -21.27
CA ILE A 9 -29.59 -31.01 -21.66
C ILE A 9 -28.84 -29.67 -21.54
N ALA A 10 -29.45 -28.59 -22.00
CA ALA A 10 -28.93 -27.23 -21.88
C ALA A 10 -28.79 -26.82 -20.41
N VAL A 11 -29.77 -27.11 -19.55
CA VAL A 11 -29.69 -26.80 -18.11
C VAL A 11 -28.51 -27.54 -17.47
N ARG A 12 -28.29 -28.82 -17.78
CA ARG A 12 -27.14 -29.58 -17.23
C ARG A 12 -25.80 -29.01 -17.71
N LEU A 13 -25.70 -28.61 -18.98
CA LEU A 13 -24.49 -28.00 -19.53
C LEU A 13 -24.20 -26.65 -18.88
N ILE A 14 -25.20 -25.77 -18.78
CA ILE A 14 -25.07 -24.47 -18.13
C ILE A 14 -24.64 -24.66 -16.67
N LEU A 15 -25.25 -25.60 -15.95
CA LEU A 15 -24.89 -25.90 -14.56
C LEU A 15 -23.44 -26.37 -14.43
N SER A 16 -22.96 -27.24 -15.33
CA SER A 16 -21.55 -27.66 -15.34
C SER A 16 -20.58 -26.52 -15.65
N ILE A 17 -20.92 -25.65 -16.61
CA ILE A 17 -20.06 -24.53 -17.01
C ILE A 17 -20.00 -23.49 -15.89
N THR A 18 -21.14 -23.15 -15.28
CA THR A 18 -21.20 -22.25 -14.13
C THR A 18 -20.40 -22.80 -12.97
N LEU A 19 -20.52 -24.09 -12.65
CA LEU A 19 -19.74 -24.71 -11.57
C LEU A 19 -18.23 -24.55 -11.80
N VAL A 20 -17.77 -24.88 -13.01
CA VAL A 20 -16.34 -24.77 -13.36
C VAL A 20 -15.89 -23.31 -13.38
N ALA A 21 -16.69 -22.40 -13.94
CA ALA A 21 -16.39 -20.98 -13.96
C ALA A 21 -16.28 -20.39 -12.54
N THR A 22 -17.19 -20.76 -11.62
CA THR A 22 -17.14 -20.34 -10.22
C THR A 22 -15.90 -20.87 -9.51
N LEU A 23 -15.53 -22.12 -9.75
CA LEU A 23 -14.29 -22.70 -9.18
C LEU A 23 -13.05 -21.96 -9.68
N ILE A 24 -12.95 -21.71 -10.99
CA ILE A 24 -11.83 -20.96 -11.57
C ILE A 24 -11.80 -19.54 -11.00
N ALA A 25 -12.93 -18.84 -10.97
CA ALA A 25 -13.01 -17.48 -10.44
C ALA A 25 -12.59 -17.42 -8.96
N SER A 26 -12.99 -18.40 -8.15
CA SER A 26 -12.61 -18.47 -6.73
C SER A 26 -11.10 -18.72 -6.55
N VAL A 27 -10.51 -19.64 -7.33
CA VAL A 27 -9.07 -19.92 -7.27
C VAL A 27 -8.27 -18.72 -7.77
N SER A 28 -8.71 -18.10 -8.87
CA SER A 28 -8.11 -16.88 -9.39
C SER A 28 -8.17 -15.76 -8.36
N ALA A 29 -9.32 -15.53 -7.71
CA ALA A 29 -9.45 -14.53 -6.66
C ALA A 29 -8.46 -14.78 -5.51
N TYR A 30 -8.31 -16.02 -5.06
CA TYR A 30 -7.37 -16.38 -4.00
C TYR A 30 -5.91 -16.12 -4.39
N ILE A 31 -5.50 -16.53 -5.60
CA ILE A 31 -4.13 -16.32 -6.10
C ILE A 31 -3.85 -14.83 -6.32
N PHE A 32 -4.82 -14.11 -6.88
CA PHE A 32 -4.68 -12.69 -7.19
C PHE A 32 -4.65 -11.84 -5.93
N PHE A 33 -5.38 -12.23 -4.88
CA PHE A 33 -5.34 -11.60 -3.57
C PHE A 33 -3.94 -11.71 -2.95
N GLU A 34 -3.39 -12.91 -2.88
CA GLU A 34 -2.02 -13.14 -2.36
C GLU A 34 -0.96 -12.38 -3.16
N ARG A 35 -1.06 -12.37 -4.49
CA ARG A 35 -0.06 -11.70 -5.34
C ARG A 35 -0.20 -10.18 -5.37
N SER A 36 -1.40 -9.65 -5.59
CA SER A 36 -1.61 -8.19 -5.64
C SER A 36 -1.33 -7.55 -4.29
N TYR A 37 -1.79 -8.17 -3.21
CA TYR A 37 -1.57 -7.63 -1.87
C TYR A 37 -0.08 -7.53 -1.52
N LYS A 38 0.71 -8.56 -1.86
CA LYS A 38 2.16 -8.56 -1.64
C LYS A 38 2.89 -7.58 -2.56
N MET A 39 2.53 -7.52 -3.85
CA MET A 39 3.14 -6.58 -4.80
C MET A 39 2.87 -5.13 -4.44
N GLU A 40 1.63 -4.79 -4.08
CA GLU A 40 1.23 -3.43 -3.74
C GLU A 40 1.91 -2.98 -2.45
N LEU A 41 2.07 -3.88 -1.47
CA LEU A 41 2.79 -3.60 -0.24
C LEU A 41 4.30 -3.40 -0.46
N GLU A 42 4.95 -4.24 -1.28
CA GLU A 42 6.38 -4.10 -1.59
C GLU A 42 6.68 -2.85 -2.43
N GLN A 43 5.82 -2.52 -3.39
CA GLN A 43 5.95 -1.27 -4.15
C GLN A 43 5.81 -0.05 -3.24
N ASN A 44 4.78 -0.03 -2.39
CA ASN A 44 4.58 1.09 -1.46
C ASN A 44 5.76 1.27 -0.50
N ARG A 45 6.32 0.16 0.01
CA ARG A 45 7.50 0.19 0.86
C ARG A 45 8.73 0.74 0.12
N THR A 46 8.97 0.27 -1.10
CA THR A 46 10.10 0.73 -1.91
C THR A 46 10.01 2.24 -2.18
N SER A 47 8.82 2.74 -2.52
CA SER A 47 8.60 4.17 -2.72
C SER A 47 8.84 4.99 -1.45
N LEU A 48 8.40 4.51 -0.28
CA LEU A 48 8.68 5.16 1.00
C LEU A 48 10.18 5.17 1.33
N GLU A 49 10.88 4.06 1.09
CA GLU A 49 12.33 3.97 1.30
C GLU A 49 13.09 4.96 0.41
N GLN A 50 12.70 5.09 -0.86
CA GLN A 50 13.29 6.07 -1.77
C GLN A 50 13.01 7.52 -1.35
N LEU A 51 11.79 7.81 -0.90
CA LEU A 51 11.42 9.13 -0.38
C LEU A 51 12.27 9.51 0.84
N VAL A 52 12.39 8.60 1.81
CA VAL A 52 13.21 8.79 3.01
C VAL A 52 14.69 8.92 2.65
N GLN A 53 15.19 8.14 1.70
CA GLN A 53 16.57 8.22 1.22
C GLN A 53 16.88 9.59 0.62
N ALA A 54 15.97 10.15 -0.19
CA ALA A 54 16.17 11.45 -0.86
C ALA A 54 16.29 12.61 0.13
N VAL A 55 15.57 12.55 1.26
CA VAL A 55 15.54 13.60 2.29
C VAL A 55 16.47 13.33 3.47
N SER A 56 17.10 12.15 3.52
CA SER A 56 17.96 11.70 4.64
C SER A 56 19.08 12.69 4.97
N ASN A 57 19.79 13.19 3.96
CA ASN A 57 20.89 14.15 4.18
C ASN A 57 20.37 15.48 4.72
N THR A 58 19.27 15.99 4.18
CA THR A 58 18.65 17.25 4.61
C THR A 58 18.12 17.14 6.04
N ALA A 59 17.49 16.00 6.37
CA ALA A 59 17.04 15.67 7.71
C ALA A 59 18.20 15.55 8.71
N ALA A 60 19.33 14.95 8.30
CA ALA A 60 20.52 14.85 9.12
C ALA A 60 21.17 16.22 9.40
N ILE A 61 21.22 17.10 8.40
CA ILE A 61 21.70 18.48 8.55
C ILE A 61 20.80 19.26 9.53
N ALA A 62 19.48 19.20 9.34
CA ALA A 62 18.53 19.85 10.24
C ALA A 62 18.64 19.33 11.69
N SER A 63 18.84 18.03 11.85
CA SER A 63 19.03 17.39 13.16
C SER A 63 20.33 17.80 13.83
N TYR A 64 21.44 17.85 13.07
CA TYR A 64 22.75 18.26 13.59
C TYR A 64 22.80 19.74 13.99
N LEU A 65 22.15 20.61 13.23
CA LEU A 65 22.09 22.05 13.51
C LEU A 65 21.03 22.43 14.56
N GLU A 66 20.24 21.45 15.03
CA GLU A 66 19.03 21.66 15.83
C GLU A 66 18.09 22.74 15.24
N ASP A 67 18.08 22.86 13.91
CA ASP A 67 17.26 23.83 13.20
C ASP A 67 15.83 23.31 13.08
N ILE A 68 14.98 23.77 14.00
CA ILE A 68 13.58 23.36 14.09
C ILE A 68 12.80 23.79 12.83
N VAL A 69 13.16 24.90 12.20
CA VAL A 69 12.47 25.41 11.00
C VAL A 69 12.76 24.49 9.83
N LEU A 70 14.04 24.21 9.57
CA LEU A 70 14.45 23.30 8.51
C LEU A 70 13.94 21.87 8.77
N ALA A 71 14.00 21.41 10.03
CA ALA A 71 13.46 20.12 10.42
C ALA A 71 11.96 20.01 10.15
N LYS A 72 11.20 21.08 10.43
CA LYS A 72 9.76 21.17 10.17
C LYS A 72 9.45 21.15 8.68
N GLU A 73 10.17 21.93 7.88
CA GLU A 73 10.01 21.94 6.43
C GLU A 73 10.27 20.55 5.82
N VAL A 74 11.26 19.83 6.34
CA VAL A 74 11.53 18.45 5.92
C VAL A 74 10.39 17.49 6.30
N VAL A 75 9.89 17.49 7.55
CA VAL A 75 8.79 16.59 7.92
C VAL A 75 7.47 16.95 7.24
N ASP A 76 7.19 18.23 7.03
CA ASP A 76 5.98 18.69 6.33
C ASP A 76 6.05 18.34 4.84
N GLY A 77 7.23 18.45 4.21
CA GLY A 77 7.44 18.03 2.82
C GLY A 77 7.28 16.51 2.61
N ILE A 78 7.66 15.69 3.59
CA ILE A 78 7.43 14.24 3.54
C ILE A 78 5.95 13.91 3.84
N ALA A 79 5.33 14.58 4.81
CA ALA A 79 3.93 14.38 5.18
C ALA A 79 2.93 14.87 4.11
N ALA A 80 3.37 15.72 3.17
CA ALA A 80 2.58 16.10 2.00
C ALA A 80 2.42 14.97 0.96
N ASN A 81 3.13 13.85 1.12
CA ASN A 81 2.96 12.68 0.27
C ASN A 81 1.77 11.83 0.75
N ASP A 82 0.82 11.54 -0.14
CA ASP A 82 -0.41 10.78 0.19
C ASP A 82 -0.15 9.36 0.75
N MET A 83 1.04 8.80 0.52
CA MET A 83 1.42 7.47 1.04
C MET A 83 1.93 7.53 2.48
N VAL A 84 2.17 8.73 3.02
CA VAL A 84 2.76 8.95 4.33
C VAL A 84 1.68 9.30 5.34
N LYS A 85 1.46 8.43 6.34
CA LYS A 85 0.52 8.70 7.44
C LYS A 85 1.07 9.70 8.45
N ALA A 86 2.34 9.53 8.84
CA ALA A 86 3.01 10.36 9.82
C ALA A 86 4.54 10.29 9.68
N VAL A 87 5.23 11.34 10.12
CA VAL A 87 6.69 11.47 10.09
C VAL A 87 7.17 12.12 11.39
N ALA A 88 8.28 11.63 11.95
CA ALA A 88 8.95 12.24 13.09
C ALA A 88 10.45 12.31 12.85
N LEU A 89 11.05 13.47 13.13
CA LEU A 89 12.49 13.67 13.15
C LEU A 89 12.99 13.74 14.59
N ARG A 90 14.02 12.94 14.91
CA ARG A 90 14.64 12.88 16.23
C ARG A 90 16.10 13.30 16.15
N ALA A 91 16.60 13.90 17.24
CA ALA A 91 18.01 14.25 17.35
C ALA A 91 18.88 12.99 17.41
N VAL A 92 20.07 13.05 16.79
CA VAL A 92 21.06 11.96 16.90
C VAL A 92 21.65 11.90 18.32
N ALA A 93 21.78 13.06 18.98
CA ALA A 93 22.41 13.21 20.29
C ALA A 93 21.47 12.94 21.49
N GLY A 94 20.21 12.58 21.25
CA GLY A 94 19.25 12.26 22.31
C GLY A 94 17.88 12.00 21.72
N SER A 95 17.01 11.27 22.42
CA SER A 95 15.65 10.94 21.96
C SER A 95 14.70 12.15 21.82
N LYS A 96 15.24 13.38 21.85
CA LYS A 96 14.56 14.66 21.65
C LYS A 96 13.89 14.66 20.28
N LEU A 97 12.56 14.81 20.30
CA LEU A 97 11.77 15.09 19.11
C LEU A 97 12.10 16.50 18.64
N ILE A 98 12.51 16.64 17.38
CA ILE A 98 12.83 17.94 16.77
C ILE A 98 11.61 18.45 16.00
N ALA A 99 11.00 17.60 15.19
CA ALA A 99 9.80 17.93 14.42
C ALA A 99 8.95 16.68 14.15
N SER A 100 7.65 16.87 13.95
CA SER A 100 6.68 15.81 13.71
C SER A 100 5.51 16.37 12.88
N SER A 101 4.97 15.57 11.98
CA SER A 101 3.84 15.93 11.11
C SER A 101 3.01 14.68 10.74
N GLY A 102 1.71 14.85 10.51
CA GLY A 102 0.76 13.78 10.20
C GLY A 102 -0.02 13.20 11.40
N ASP A 103 -0.88 12.21 11.14
CA ASP A 103 -1.77 11.61 12.15
C ASP A 103 -1.05 10.49 12.92
N MET A 104 -0.51 10.86 14.09
CA MET A 104 0.23 9.96 14.99
C MET A 104 -0.68 9.13 15.92
N SER A 105 -1.98 9.15 15.68
CA SER A 105 -3.00 8.39 16.42
C SER A 105 -2.94 6.89 16.16
#